data_AF-A0A3B8WE82-F1
#
_entry.id   AF-A0A3B8WE82-F1
#
_cell.length_a   1.000
_cell.length_b   1.000
_cell.length_c   1.000
_cell.angle_alpha   90.00
_cell.angle_beta   90.00
_cell.angle_gamma   90.00
#
_symmetry.space_group_name_H-M   'P 1'
#
loop_
_entity.id
_entity.type
_entity.pdbx_description
1 polymer ?
#
loop_
_entity_poly.entity_id
_entity_poly.type
_entity_poly.pdbx_seq_one_letter_code
_entity_poly.pdbx_strand_id
1 'polypeptide(L)'
;MSTVNANLTYNYKVVRQFAIMTVVWGIVGMALGVLIAAQLVWPSLNLDLPFTHFGRLRPLHTNAVIFGFGGSALFATSYYVVQRTCQARLMSDGLAAFTFWGWQAIIVAAAITLPMGLTTSKE
;
A
#
# COMPACT_ATOMS: atom_id res chain seq x y z
N MET A 1 37.10 -18.69 14.58
CA MET A 1 35.87 -19.20 13.95
C MET A 1 34.69 -18.47 14.59
N SER A 2 34.26 -17.35 14.01
CA SER A 2 33.19 -16.50 14.54
C SER A 2 31.83 -17.07 14.16
N THR A 3 31.14 -17.70 15.11
CA THR A 3 29.76 -18.17 14.98
C THR A 3 28.77 -16.99 15.05
N VAL A 4 28.85 -16.06 14.08
CA VAL A 4 27.80 -15.07 13.92
C VAL A 4 26.59 -15.80 13.33
N ASN A 5 25.70 -16.27 14.19
CA ASN A 5 24.40 -16.79 13.81
C ASN A 5 23.61 -15.68 13.10
N ALA A 6 23.58 -15.69 11.78
CA ALA A 6 22.78 -14.75 10.98
C ALA A 6 21.30 -14.74 11.42
N ASN A 7 20.83 -15.85 11.98
CA ASN A 7 19.48 -16.05 12.53
C ASN A 7 19.13 -15.24 13.80
N LEU A 8 20.10 -14.63 14.48
CA LEU A 8 19.81 -13.80 15.67
C LEU A 8 19.43 -12.34 15.34
N THR A 9 19.65 -11.92 14.09
CA THR A 9 19.31 -10.55 13.66
C THR A 9 17.87 -10.48 13.17
N TYR A 10 17.12 -9.44 13.55
CA TYR A 10 15.77 -9.23 13.02
C TYR A 10 15.80 -8.92 11.52
N ASN A 11 14.77 -9.37 10.80
CA ASN A 11 14.58 -9.03 9.41
C ASN A 11 13.95 -7.64 9.28
N TYR A 12 14.80 -6.61 9.15
CA TYR A 12 14.37 -5.23 8.89
C TYR A 12 14.24 -4.87 7.42
N LYS A 13 14.63 -5.75 6.51
CA LYS A 13 14.53 -5.46 5.07
C LYS A 13 13.07 -5.25 4.68
N VAL A 14 12.21 -6.21 5.02
CA VAL A 14 10.78 -6.16 4.69
C VAL A 14 10.07 -5.01 5.43
N VAL A 15 10.43 -4.77 6.69
CA VAL A 15 9.90 -3.67 7.49
C VAL A 15 10.22 -2.32 6.84
N ARG A 16 11.46 -2.12 6.39
CA ARG A 16 11.89 -0.90 5.72
C ARG A 16 11.18 -0.71 4.38
N GLN A 17 11.04 -1.79 3.61
CA GLN A 17 10.34 -1.74 2.32
C GLN A 17 8.88 -1.32 2.50
N PHE A 18 8.15 -1.96 3.43
CA PHE A 18 6.77 -1.55 3.72
C PHE A 18 6.71 -0.14 4.31
N ALA A 19 7.61 0.25 5.22
CA ALA A 19 7.59 1.60 5.79
C ALA A 19 7.77 2.70 4.72
N ILE A 20 8.69 2.49 3.76
CA ILE A 20 8.85 3.41 2.62
C ILE A 20 7.58 3.42 1.77
N MET A 21 7.04 2.25 1.42
CA MET A 21 5.83 2.16 0.59
C MET A 21 4.59 2.71 1.27
N THR A 22 4.50 2.66 2.61
CA THR A 22 3.47 3.36 3.39
C THR A 22 3.51 4.85 3.11
N VAL A 23 4.70 5.47 3.15
CA VAL A 23 4.83 6.91 2.86
C VAL A 23 4.45 7.20 1.40
N VAL A 24 4.94 6.39 0.46
CA VAL A 24 4.63 6.57 -0.97
C VAL A 24 3.13 6.47 -1.24
N TRP A 25 2.48 5.41 -0.79
CA TRP A 25 1.04 5.23 -0.97
C TRP A 25 0.21 6.22 -0.14
N GLY A 26 0.72 6.70 0.99
CA GLY A 26 0.12 7.77 1.77
C GLY A 26 0.03 9.05 0.96
N ILE A 27 1.14 9.46 0.33
CA ILE A 27 1.18 10.64 -0.54
C ILE A 27 0.25 10.45 -1.74
N VAL A 28 0.34 9.32 -2.44
CA VAL A 28 -0.51 9.05 -3.63
C VAL A 28 -1.99 9.04 -3.25
N GLY A 29 -2.37 8.32 -2.20
CA GLY A 29 -3.75 8.20 -1.75
C GLY A 29 -4.32 9.54 -1.29
N MET A 30 -3.60 10.30 -0.47
CA MET A 30 -4.05 11.61 0.00
C MET A 30 -4.10 12.65 -1.13
N ALA A 31 -3.14 12.63 -2.07
CA ALA A 31 -3.17 13.50 -3.25
C ALA A 31 -4.38 13.22 -4.15
N LEU A 32 -4.73 11.94 -4.37
CA LEU A 32 -5.97 11.57 -5.04
C LEU A 32 -7.20 12.08 -4.28
N GLY A 33 -7.16 12.05 -2.94
CA GLY A 33 -8.20 12.61 -2.08
C GLY A 33 -8.43 14.10 -2.31
N VAL A 34 -7.34 14.87 -2.37
CA VAL A 34 -7.39 16.30 -2.71
C VAL A 34 -7.92 16.52 -4.12
N LEU A 35 -7.50 15.71 -5.10
CA LEU A 35 -7.98 15.81 -6.47
C LEU A 35 -9.49 15.57 -6.57
N ILE A 36 -10.01 14.48 -5.98
CA ILE A 36 -11.45 14.18 -6.05
C ILE A 36 -12.28 15.18 -5.22
N ALA A 37 -11.72 15.72 -4.13
CA ALA A 37 -12.35 16.80 -3.40
C ALA A 37 -12.45 18.08 -4.26
N ALA A 38 -11.40 18.40 -5.02
CA ALA A 38 -11.42 19.51 -5.97
C ALA A 38 -12.42 19.28 -7.12
N GLN A 39 -12.59 18.05 -7.60
CA GLN A 39 -13.59 17.71 -8.63
C GLN A 39 -15.04 17.91 -8.17
N LEU A 40 -15.32 17.82 -6.86
CA LEU A 40 -16.64 18.14 -6.30
C LEU A 40 -16.95 19.64 -6.32
N VAL A 41 -15.92 20.48 -6.24
CA VAL A 41 -16.06 21.96 -6.29
C VAL A 41 -16.00 22.48 -7.72
N TRP A 42 -15.07 21.94 -8.51
CA TRP A 42 -14.82 22.31 -9.91
C TRP A 42 -14.96 21.09 -10.82
N PRO A 43 -16.16 20.80 -11.33
CA PRO A 43 -16.42 19.63 -12.17
C PRO A 43 -15.60 19.57 -13.46
N SER A 44 -15.08 20.71 -13.95
CA SER A 44 -14.18 20.77 -15.12
C SER A 44 -12.90 19.97 -14.92
N LEU A 45 -12.49 19.70 -13.68
CA LEU A 45 -11.33 18.86 -13.35
C LEU A 45 -11.55 17.36 -13.64
N ASN A 46 -12.73 16.95 -14.09
CA ASN A 46 -12.95 15.61 -14.65
C ASN A 46 -12.33 15.43 -16.05
N LEU A 47 -11.99 16.54 -16.73
CA LEU A 47 -11.35 16.59 -18.05
C LEU A 47 -12.12 15.89 -19.19
N ASP A 48 -13.42 15.60 -18.99
CA ASP A 48 -14.27 14.82 -19.90
C ASP A 48 -13.67 13.47 -20.35
N LEU A 49 -12.75 12.93 -19.55
CA LEU A 49 -12.07 11.67 -19.78
C LEU A 49 -12.59 10.60 -18.80
N PRO A 50 -12.84 9.38 -19.27
CA PRO A 50 -13.46 8.35 -18.43
C PRO A 50 -12.57 7.92 -17.25
N PHE A 51 -11.25 7.93 -17.41
CA PHE A 51 -10.29 7.48 -16.37
C PHE A 51 -10.01 8.52 -15.28
N THR A 52 -10.22 9.81 -15.56
CA THR A 52 -10.10 10.89 -14.57
C THR A 52 -11.43 11.27 -13.93
N HIS A 53 -12.53 10.63 -14.32
CA HIS A 53 -13.84 10.94 -13.79
C HIS A 53 -13.96 10.57 -12.30
N PHE A 54 -14.58 11.44 -11.51
CA PHE A 54 -14.77 11.31 -10.06
C PHE A 54 -15.26 9.93 -9.64
N GLY A 55 -16.27 9.40 -10.35
CA GLY A 55 -16.84 8.08 -10.06
C GLY A 55 -15.84 6.91 -10.14
N ARG A 56 -14.77 7.02 -10.93
CA ARG A 56 -13.71 6.01 -11.03
C ARG A 56 -12.51 6.31 -10.13
N LEU A 57 -12.19 7.58 -9.94
CA LEU A 57 -11.10 7.99 -9.05
C LEU A 57 -11.45 7.84 -7.57
N ARG A 58 -12.72 7.92 -7.19
CA ARG A 58 -13.16 7.72 -5.80
C ARG A 58 -12.82 6.33 -5.26
N PRO A 59 -13.21 5.20 -5.89
CA PRO A 59 -12.82 3.88 -5.40
C PRO A 59 -11.29 3.70 -5.45
N LEU A 60 -10.59 4.33 -6.41
CA LEU A 60 -9.12 4.33 -6.42
C LEU A 60 -8.54 5.02 -5.19
N HIS A 61 -9.01 6.22 -4.85
CA HIS A 61 -8.59 6.93 -3.64
C HIS A 61 -8.81 6.09 -2.38
N THR A 62 -10.02 5.54 -2.20
CA THR A 62 -10.36 4.71 -1.05
C THR A 62 -9.42 3.50 -0.93
N ASN A 63 -9.21 2.76 -2.02
CA ASN A 63 -8.32 1.60 -2.01
C ASN A 63 -6.85 1.99 -1.78
N ALA A 64 -6.38 3.09 -2.38
CA ALA A 64 -5.02 3.58 -2.19
C ALA A 64 -4.76 4.02 -0.75
N VAL A 65 -5.71 4.68 -0.08
CA VAL A 65 -5.56 5.12 1.31
C VAL A 65 -5.73 3.95 2.29
N ILE A 66 -6.73 3.09 2.11
CA ILE A 66 -6.99 2.00 3.06
C ILE A 66 -5.97 0.88 2.88
N PHE A 67 -5.84 0.32 1.68
CA PHE A 67 -5.00 -0.85 1.44
C PHE A 67 -3.57 -0.47 1.05
N GLY A 68 -3.40 0.57 0.23
CA GLY A 68 -2.08 1.06 -0.15
C GLY A 68 -1.32 1.61 1.06
N PHE A 69 -1.85 2.67 1.67
CA PHE A 69 -1.26 3.30 2.85
C PHE A 69 -1.50 2.49 4.13
N GLY A 70 -2.76 2.29 4.53
CA GLY A 70 -3.09 1.62 5.79
C GLY A 70 -2.61 0.17 5.84
N GLY A 71 -2.80 -0.59 4.76
CA GLY A 71 -2.30 -1.96 4.65
C GLY A 71 -0.77 -2.03 4.76
N SER A 72 -0.03 -1.18 4.04
CA SER A 72 1.44 -1.14 4.15
C SER A 72 1.90 -0.75 5.56
N ALA A 73 1.19 0.18 6.21
CA ALA A 73 1.46 0.59 7.59
C ALA A 73 1.31 -0.60 8.56
N LEU A 74 0.22 -1.36 8.41
CA LEU A 74 -0.03 -2.57 9.20
C LEU A 74 1.02 -3.64 8.95
N PHE A 75 1.47 -3.87 7.71
CA PHE A 75 2.56 -4.82 7.43
C PHE A 75 3.88 -4.38 8.06
N ALA A 76 4.29 -3.12 7.89
CA ALA A 76 5.53 -2.61 8.48
C ALA A 76 5.50 -2.73 10.01
N THR A 77 4.42 -2.28 10.64
CA THR A 77 4.28 -2.27 12.10
C THR A 77 4.19 -3.67 12.67
N SER A 78 3.35 -4.55 12.12
CA SER A 78 3.21 -5.93 12.59
C SER A 78 4.52 -6.72 12.49
N TYR A 79 5.22 -6.65 11.34
CA TYR A 79 6.51 -7.31 11.16
C TYR A 79 7.60 -6.75 12.07
N TYR A 80 7.57 -5.46 12.39
CA TYR A 80 8.50 -4.89 13.36
C TYR A 80 8.17 -5.34 14.80
N VAL A 81 6.92 -5.17 15.22
CA VAL A 81 6.46 -5.40 16.59
C VAL A 81 6.59 -6.88 16.95
N VAL A 82 6.08 -7.81 16.13
CA VAL A 82 6.08 -9.25 16.45
C VAL A 82 7.50 -9.78 16.69
N GLN A 83 8.48 -9.29 15.92
CA GLN A 83 9.87 -9.69 16.08
C GLN A 83 10.43 -9.24 17.42
N ARG A 84 10.10 -8.01 17.84
CA ARG A 84 10.60 -7.40 19.08
C ARG A 84 9.89 -7.94 20.32
N THR A 85 8.58 -8.14 20.26
CA THR A 85 7.78 -8.57 21.41
C THR A 85 8.00 -10.04 21.74
N CYS A 86 8.20 -10.88 20.74
CA CYS A 86 8.51 -12.30 20.92
C CYS A 86 10.02 -12.59 20.94
N GLN A 87 10.84 -11.55 20.73
CA GLN A 87 12.30 -11.65 20.60
C GLN A 87 12.78 -12.71 19.61
N ALA A 88 12.02 -12.92 18.53
CA ALA A 88 12.32 -13.91 17.50
C ALA A 88 12.35 -13.26 16.11
N ARG A 89 13.19 -13.75 15.20
CA ARG A 89 13.16 -13.33 13.79
C ARG A 89 11.86 -13.82 13.12
N LEU A 90 11.42 -13.13 12.06
CA LEU A 90 10.34 -13.63 11.21
C LEU A 90 10.60 -15.07 10.74
N MET A 91 9.54 -15.88 10.73
CA MET A 91 9.59 -17.31 10.44
C MET A 91 10.22 -17.64 9.08
N SER A 92 9.96 -16.83 8.05
CA SER A 92 10.51 -17.04 6.71
C SER A 92 10.72 -15.71 5.98
N ASP A 93 11.96 -15.47 5.56
CA ASP A 93 12.34 -14.30 4.76
C ASP A 93 11.71 -14.34 3.37
N GLY A 94 11.56 -15.53 2.77
CA GLY A 94 10.93 -15.72 1.46
C GLY A 94 9.44 -15.42 1.50
N LEU A 95 8.75 -15.86 2.56
CA LEU A 95 7.33 -15.57 2.74
C LEU A 95 7.08 -14.07 3.00
N ALA A 96 7.93 -13.43 3.80
CA ALA A 96 7.85 -12.00 4.05
C ALA A 96 8.12 -11.17 2.77
N ALA A 97 9.04 -11.61 1.92
CA ALA A 97 9.27 -10.97 0.62
C ALA A 97 8.09 -11.18 -0.34
N PHE A 98 7.46 -12.36 -0.32
CA PHE A 98 6.27 -12.65 -1.10
C PHE A 98 5.10 -11.75 -0.70
N THR A 99 4.83 -11.58 0.59
CA THR A 99 3.76 -10.68 1.04
C THR A 99 4.03 -9.24 0.64
N PHE A 100 5.28 -8.78 0.69
CA PHE A 100 5.65 -7.46 0.17
C PHE A 100 5.32 -7.31 -1.31
N TRP A 101 5.95 -8.10 -2.19
CA TRP A 101 5.75 -7.94 -3.63
C TRP A 101 4.33 -8.26 -4.07
N GLY A 102 3.66 -9.23 -3.44
CA GLY A 102 2.26 -9.54 -3.66
C GLY A 102 1.36 -8.36 -3.30
N TRP A 103 1.57 -7.72 -2.16
CA TRP A 103 0.81 -6.53 -1.78
C TRP A 103 1.04 -5.38 -2.77
N GLN A 104 2.29 -5.12 -3.15
CA GLN A 104 2.58 -4.08 -4.14
C GLN A 104 1.90 -4.37 -5.49
N ALA A 105 1.90 -5.62 -5.94
CA ALA A 105 1.21 -6.02 -7.17
C ALA A 105 -0.30 -5.79 -7.09
N ILE A 106 -0.93 -6.08 -5.94
CA ILE A 106 -2.37 -5.82 -5.73
C ILE A 106 -2.68 -4.33 -5.81
N ILE A 107 -1.88 -3.47 -5.16
CA ILE A 107 -2.12 -2.02 -5.18
C ILE A 107 -1.89 -1.44 -6.58
N VAL A 108 -0.85 -1.89 -7.29
CA VAL A 108 -0.61 -1.47 -8.69
C VAL A 108 -1.73 -1.96 -9.60
N ALA A 109 -2.23 -3.19 -9.41
CA ALA A 109 -3.38 -3.68 -10.15
C ALA A 109 -4.61 -2.80 -9.92
N ALA A 110 -4.91 -2.44 -8.67
CA ALA A 110 -6.01 -1.52 -8.35
C ALA A 110 -5.83 -0.14 -9.00
N ALA A 111 -4.60 0.37 -9.06
CA ALA A 111 -4.27 1.63 -9.73
C ALA A 111 -4.55 1.62 -11.24
N ILE A 112 -4.53 0.44 -11.87
CA ILE A 112 -4.82 0.27 -13.30
C ILE A 112 -6.30 -0.04 -13.52
N THR A 113 -6.84 -1.03 -12.79
CA THR A 113 -8.17 -1.59 -13.06
C THR A 113 -9.31 -0.65 -12.66
N LEU A 114 -9.16 0.12 -11.57
CA LEU A 114 -10.23 1.01 -11.09
C LEU A 114 -10.46 2.21 -12.03
N PRO A 115 -9.44 2.92 -12.52
CA PRO A 115 -9.63 3.93 -13.58
C PRO A 115 -10.17 3.37 -14.89
N MET A 116 -9.86 2.10 -15.21
CA MET A 116 -10.46 1.40 -16.36
C MET A 116 -11.95 1.08 -16.17
N GLY A 117 -12.48 1.24 -14.95
CA GLY A 117 -13.89 1.00 -14.63
C GLY A 117 -14.19 -0.44 -14.23
N LEU A 118 -13.18 -1.27 -13.98
CA LEU A 118 -13.33 -2.65 -13.54
C LEU A 118 -13.56 -2.68 -12.02
N THR A 119 -14.80 -2.45 -11.60
CA THR A 119 -15.22 -2.43 -10.19
C THR A 119 -16.43 -3.34 -9.95
N THR A 120 -16.50 -3.91 -8.75
CA THR A 120 -17.64 -4.73 -8.28
C THR A 120 -18.81 -3.90 -7.75
N SER A 121 -18.69 -2.56 -7.76
CA SER A 121 -19.62 -1.58 -7.17
C SER A 121 -19.90 -1.75 -5.67
N LYS A 122 -19.11 -2.58 -4.98
CA LYS A 122 -19.10 -2.68 -3.52
C LYS A 122 -17.99 -1.79 -2.99
N GLU A 123 -18.31 -1.05 -1.93
CA GLU A 123 -17.33 -0.23 -1.19
C GLU A 123 -16.40 -1.11 -0.35
#